data_AF-A0A7Z9Q1N2-F1
#
_entry.id   AF-A0A7Z9Q1N2-F1
#
_cell.length_a   1.000
_cell.length_b   1.000
_cell.length_c   1.000
_cell.angle_alpha   90.00
_cell.angle_beta   90.00
_cell.angle_gamma   90.00
#
_symmetry.space_group_name_H-M   'P 1'
#
loop_
_entity.id
_entity.type
_entity.pdbx_description
1 polymer ?
#
loop_
_entity_poly.entity_id
_entity_poly.type
_entity_poly.pdbx_seq_one_letter_code
_entity_poly.pdbx_strand_id
1 'polypeptide(L)'
;PPIRLAFSEVIDPLTVTNNFTVTDSTGAVPGTFDFDLETMTSFTFIPSRDLTGASVTVNAATVEDLGGNSNAGNTFAFNLGNDSTAPTINTEEYDPSQWSHQRAPSSAGDYRVLRAPRPKLCAHGDGADHDYSHQSKHKSGDPRHH
;
A
#
# COMPACT_ATOMS: atom_id res chain seq x y z
N PRO A 1 0.15 3.61 -13.16
CA PRO A 1 0.92 4.55 -12.30
C PRO A 1 0.25 5.93 -12.29
N PRO A 2 0.38 6.72 -11.21
CA PRO A 2 -0.04 8.12 -11.20
C PRO A 2 0.74 8.96 -12.23
N ILE A 3 0.11 10.01 -12.75
CA ILE A 3 0.69 10.91 -13.75
C ILE A 3 0.68 12.32 -13.18
N ARG A 4 1.84 12.95 -13.04
CA ARG A 4 1.97 14.31 -12.50
C ARG A 4 2.27 15.32 -13.60
N LEU A 5 1.51 16.40 -13.64
CA LEU A 5 1.75 17.55 -14.51
C LEU A 5 2.00 18.80 -13.68
N ALA A 6 2.88 19.67 -14.16
CA ALA A 6 3.17 20.97 -13.56
C ALA A 6 3.14 22.06 -14.64
N PHE A 7 2.64 23.21 -14.25
CA PHE A 7 2.48 24.42 -15.06
C PHE A 7 3.36 25.53 -14.50
N SER A 8 3.66 26.53 -15.32
CA SER A 8 4.47 27.69 -14.91
C SER A 8 3.71 28.69 -14.04
N GLU A 9 2.39 28.53 -13.92
CA GLU A 9 1.49 29.42 -13.21
C GLU A 9 0.30 28.68 -12.60
N VAL A 10 -0.52 29.40 -11.83
CA VAL A 10 -1.71 28.86 -11.16
C VAL A 10 -2.77 28.47 -12.17
N ILE A 11 -3.32 27.26 -12.06
CA ILE A 11 -4.34 26.72 -12.98
C ILE A 11 -5.73 26.70 -12.35
N ASP A 12 -6.78 26.73 -13.18
CA ASP A 12 -8.15 26.43 -12.78
C ASP A 12 -8.39 24.90 -12.76
N PRO A 13 -8.64 24.28 -11.58
CA PRO A 13 -8.94 22.85 -11.46
C PRO A 13 -10.14 22.38 -12.29
N LEU A 14 -11.12 23.26 -12.52
CA LEU A 14 -12.31 22.91 -13.29
C LEU A 14 -11.96 22.65 -14.75
N THR A 15 -11.11 23.49 -15.33
CA THR A 15 -10.67 23.30 -16.73
C THR A 15 -9.79 22.07 -16.88
N VAL A 16 -8.93 21.78 -15.88
CA VAL A 16 -8.17 20.53 -15.83
C VAL A 16 -9.12 19.32 -15.86
N THR A 17 -10.12 19.29 -14.98
CA THR A 17 -11.04 18.15 -14.86
C THR A 17 -11.83 17.90 -16.14
N ASN A 18 -12.14 18.96 -16.91
CA ASN A 18 -12.92 18.87 -18.13
C ASN A 18 -12.08 18.56 -19.38
N ASN A 19 -10.83 19.02 -19.42
CA ASN A 19 -10.02 19.01 -20.64
C ASN A 19 -8.80 18.07 -20.60
N PHE A 20 -8.49 17.51 -19.42
CA PHE A 20 -7.45 16.50 -19.28
C PHE A 20 -7.98 15.10 -19.56
N THR A 21 -7.32 14.38 -20.47
CA THR A 21 -7.68 12.99 -20.78
C THR A 21 -6.46 12.08 -20.82
N VAL A 22 -6.63 10.86 -20.32
CA VAL A 22 -5.65 9.78 -20.46
C VAL A 22 -6.29 8.66 -21.26
N THR A 23 -5.58 8.16 -22.26
CA THR A 23 -5.99 6.99 -23.04
C THR A 23 -4.85 5.97 -23.08
N ASP A 24 -5.19 4.70 -22.96
CA ASP A 24 -4.26 3.59 -23.14
C ASP A 24 -4.75 2.66 -24.26
N SER A 25 -4.14 1.48 -24.38
CA SER A 25 -4.52 0.48 -25.40
C SER A 25 -5.97 -0.01 -25.32
N THR A 26 -6.66 0.22 -24.20
CA THR A 26 -8.05 -0.16 -23.96
C THR A 26 -9.03 1.00 -24.15
N GLY A 27 -8.52 2.20 -24.46
CA GLY A 27 -9.31 3.42 -24.65
C GLY A 27 -9.15 4.41 -23.50
N ALA A 28 -10.19 5.22 -23.25
CA ALA A 28 -10.15 6.23 -22.20
C ALA A 28 -9.99 5.60 -20.81
N VAL A 29 -9.11 6.18 -20.01
CA VAL A 29 -8.82 5.76 -18.65
C VAL A 29 -9.43 6.78 -17.69
N PRO A 30 -10.49 6.42 -16.94
CA PRO A 30 -11.02 7.29 -15.91
C PRO A 30 -10.10 7.33 -14.70
N GLY A 31 -10.15 8.41 -13.94
CA GLY A 31 -9.35 8.59 -12.74
C GLY A 31 -9.82 9.76 -11.91
N THR A 32 -9.04 10.09 -10.90
CA THR A 32 -9.26 11.22 -10.00
C THR A 32 -8.08 12.17 -10.06
N PHE A 33 -8.29 13.41 -9.64
CA PHE A 33 -7.26 14.44 -9.61
C PHE A 33 -6.95 14.81 -8.17
N ASP A 34 -5.66 14.86 -7.87
CA ASP A 34 -5.12 15.38 -6.61
C ASP A 34 -4.31 16.64 -6.92
N PHE A 35 -4.83 17.80 -6.51
CA PHE A 35 -4.25 19.10 -6.79
C PHE A 35 -3.32 19.53 -5.66
N ASP A 36 -2.19 20.15 -6.01
CA ASP A 36 -1.37 20.84 -5.02
C ASP A 36 -2.12 22.09 -4.54
N LEU A 37 -2.71 22.02 -3.34
CA LEU A 37 -3.52 23.09 -2.77
C LEU A 37 -2.70 24.30 -2.30
N GLU A 38 -1.38 24.17 -2.14
CA GLU A 38 -0.52 25.29 -1.74
C GLU A 38 -0.20 26.17 -2.94
N THR A 39 0.24 25.56 -4.05
CA THR A 39 0.69 26.32 -5.21
C THR A 39 -0.36 26.42 -6.32
N MET A 40 -1.25 25.43 -6.42
CA MET A 40 -2.21 25.30 -7.51
C MET A 40 -1.56 25.35 -8.91
N THR A 41 -0.28 25.00 -9.00
CA THR A 41 0.49 24.95 -10.26
C THR A 41 0.71 23.53 -10.75
N SER A 42 0.28 22.52 -9.99
CA SER A 42 0.46 21.11 -10.35
C SER A 42 -0.68 20.24 -9.86
N PHE A 43 -0.85 19.10 -10.51
CA PHE A 43 -1.79 18.07 -10.09
C PHE A 43 -1.24 16.68 -10.43
N THR A 44 -1.79 15.67 -9.74
CA THR A 44 -1.57 14.26 -10.02
C THR A 44 -2.88 13.63 -10.47
N PHE A 45 -2.90 13.07 -11.67
CA PHE A 45 -3.97 12.19 -12.12
C PHE A 45 -3.71 10.77 -11.60
N ILE A 46 -4.70 10.20 -10.92
CA ILE A 46 -4.68 8.86 -10.37
C ILE A 46 -5.67 8.00 -11.17
N PRO A 47 -5.19 7.14 -12.09
CA PRO A 47 -6.03 6.21 -12.82
C PRO A 47 -6.85 5.31 -11.88
N SER A 48 -8.12 5.07 -12.22
CA SER A 48 -9.00 4.16 -11.48
C SER A 48 -8.72 2.67 -11.73
N ARG A 49 -7.91 2.38 -12.75
CA ARG A 49 -7.38 1.06 -13.10
C ARG A 49 -5.93 1.18 -13.50
N ASP A 50 -5.20 0.08 -13.42
CA ASP A 50 -3.85 0.02 -13.95
C ASP A 50 -3.84 0.38 -15.44
N LEU A 51 -2.86 1.21 -15.81
CA LEU A 51 -2.63 1.57 -17.20
C LEU A 51 -2.05 0.36 -17.92
N THR A 52 -2.57 0.06 -19.11
CA THR A 52 -2.20 -1.15 -19.84
C THR A 52 -1.75 -0.86 -21.26
N GLY A 53 -0.80 -1.66 -21.71
CA GLY A 53 -0.29 -1.62 -23.08
C GLY A 53 0.95 -0.75 -23.24
N ALA A 54 1.53 -0.87 -24.43
CA ALA A 54 2.79 -0.25 -24.76
C ALA A 54 2.68 1.23 -25.11
N SER A 55 1.50 1.86 -25.15
CA SER A 55 1.35 3.28 -25.48
C SER A 55 0.22 3.90 -24.66
N VAL A 56 0.59 4.80 -23.75
CA VAL A 56 -0.32 5.67 -23.01
C VAL A 56 -0.18 7.06 -23.58
N THR A 57 -1.31 7.68 -23.91
CA THR A 57 -1.38 9.08 -24.37
C THR A 57 -2.05 9.93 -23.30
N VAL A 58 -1.45 11.07 -23.00
CA VAL A 58 -1.96 12.08 -22.09
C VAL A 58 -2.19 13.35 -22.89
N ASN A 59 -3.41 13.88 -22.81
CA ASN A 59 -3.76 15.15 -23.40
C ASN A 59 -4.12 16.15 -22.31
N ALA A 60 -3.42 17.28 -22.31
CA ALA A 60 -3.67 18.44 -21.47
C ALA A 60 -3.90 19.67 -22.37
N ALA A 61 -4.94 19.57 -23.21
CA ALA A 61 -5.38 20.66 -24.06
C ALA A 61 -6.24 21.64 -23.26
N THR A 62 -6.17 22.93 -23.62
CA THR A 62 -7.06 23.98 -23.12
C THR A 62 -7.24 24.02 -21.60
N VAL A 63 -6.17 23.77 -20.85
CA VAL A 63 -6.14 24.06 -19.42
C VAL A 63 -5.92 25.55 -19.26
N GLU A 64 -6.79 26.20 -18.49
CA GLU A 64 -6.76 27.65 -18.27
C GLU A 64 -6.18 27.98 -16.90
N ASP A 65 -5.56 29.16 -16.81
CA ASP A 65 -5.31 29.82 -15.53
C ASP A 65 -6.59 30.42 -14.93
N LEU A 66 -6.50 30.98 -13.73
CA LEU A 66 -7.64 31.64 -13.07
C LEU A 66 -8.09 32.94 -13.79
N GLY A 67 -7.31 33.44 -14.74
CA GLY A 67 -7.62 34.59 -15.59
C GLY A 67 -8.28 34.20 -16.93
N GLY A 68 -8.48 32.91 -17.20
CA GLY A 68 -9.01 32.40 -18.47
C GLY A 68 -7.99 32.33 -19.60
N ASN A 69 -6.70 32.43 -19.31
CA ASN A 69 -5.64 32.23 -20.32
C ASN A 69 -5.41 30.73 -20.50
N SER A 70 -5.76 30.22 -21.68
CA SER A 70 -5.56 28.82 -22.05
C SER A 70 -4.11 28.53 -22.43
N ASN A 71 -3.61 27.37 -22.01
CA ASN A 71 -2.38 26.81 -22.57
C ASN A 71 -2.57 26.48 -24.08
N ALA A 72 -1.45 26.37 -24.81
CA ALA A 72 -1.46 26.00 -26.24
C ALA A 72 -1.89 24.53 -26.50
N GLY A 73 -2.17 23.78 -25.43
CA GLY A 73 -2.41 22.36 -25.42
C GLY A 73 -1.16 21.51 -25.61
N ASN A 74 -1.07 20.42 -24.86
CA ASN A 74 0.05 19.49 -24.96
C ASN A 74 -0.45 18.06 -25.00
N THR A 75 0.15 17.26 -25.88
CA THR A 75 -0.07 15.82 -25.95
C THR A 75 1.25 15.10 -25.76
N PHE A 76 1.28 14.16 -24.83
CA PHE A 76 2.46 13.35 -24.52
C PHE A 76 2.11 11.87 -24.69
N ALA A 77 3.05 11.09 -25.17
CA ALA A 77 2.92 9.64 -25.22
C ALA A 77 4.12 8.98 -24.56
N PHE A 78 3.87 7.92 -23.80
CA PHE A 78 4.92 7.11 -23.19
C PHE A 78 4.53 5.64 -23.19
N ASN A 79 5.53 4.79 -23.08
CA ASN A 79 5.35 3.35 -23.05
C ASN A 79 5.53 2.87 -21.61
N LEU A 80 4.69 1.93 -21.19
CA LEU A 80 4.87 1.23 -19.92
C LEU A 80 5.78 0.02 -20.14
N GLY A 81 6.80 -0.10 -19.28
CA GLY A 81 7.56 -1.33 -19.16
C GLY A 81 6.87 -2.29 -18.20
N ASN A 82 6.93 -3.58 -18.50
CA ASN A 82 6.56 -4.59 -17.51
C ASN A 82 7.73 -4.77 -16.54
N ASP A 83 7.45 -4.68 -15.24
CA ASP A 83 8.39 -5.19 -14.24
C ASP A 83 8.16 -6.69 -14.06
N SER A 84 9.09 -7.49 -14.56
CA SER A 84 9.08 -8.95 -14.41
C SER A 84 10.10 -9.44 -13.39
N THR A 85 10.76 -8.55 -12.66
CA THR A 85 11.82 -8.92 -11.72
C THR A 85 11.23 -9.13 -10.34
N ALA A 86 11.17 -10.38 -9.89
CA ALA A 86 10.74 -10.68 -8.53
C ALA A 86 11.78 -10.15 -7.51
N PRO A 87 11.34 -9.64 -6.34
CA PRO A 87 12.27 -9.24 -5.29
C PRO A 87 13.01 -10.46 -4.71
N THR A 88 14.29 -10.29 -4.37
CA THR A 88 15.08 -11.31 -3.68
C THR A 88 15.28 -10.94 -2.21
N ILE A 89 15.26 -11.93 -1.32
CA ILE A 89 15.65 -11.74 0.08
C ILE A 89 17.18 -11.82 0.15
N ASN A 90 17.83 -10.78 0.66
CA ASN A 90 19.25 -10.82 0.98
C ASN A 90 19.41 -11.36 2.40
N THR A 91 20.03 -12.52 2.55
CA THR A 91 20.44 -13.04 3.86
C THR A 91 21.92 -12.70 4.05
N GLU A 92 22.21 -11.75 4.95
CA GLU A 92 23.54 -11.66 5.51
C GLU A 92 23.68 -12.78 6.53
N GLU A 93 24.57 -13.73 6.27
CA GLU A 93 24.97 -14.71 7.28
C GLU A 93 25.73 -13.95 8.36
N TYR A 94 25.15 -13.90 9.57
CA TYR A 94 25.84 -13.37 10.73
C TYR A 94 27.10 -14.21 10.96
N ASP A 95 28.28 -13.62 10.71
CA ASP A 95 29.57 -14.21 11.05
C ASP A 95 29.91 -13.85 12.51
N PRO A 96 29.77 -14.78 13.48
CA PRO A 96 30.12 -14.52 14.87
C PRO A 96 31.62 -14.27 15.09
N SER A 97 32.49 -14.57 14.11
CA SER A 97 33.94 -14.35 14.23
C SER A 97 34.34 -12.86 14.14
N GLN A 98 33.49 -12.01 13.56
CA GLN A 98 33.73 -10.56 13.51
C GLN A 98 33.64 -9.87 14.88
N TRP A 99 33.11 -10.56 15.90
CA TRP A 99 32.98 -10.02 17.26
C TRP A 99 34.22 -10.29 18.15
N SER A 100 35.23 -11.04 17.70
CA SER A 100 36.38 -11.39 18.55
C SER A 100 37.42 -10.28 18.76
N HIS A 101 37.22 -9.06 18.24
CA HIS A 101 38.15 -7.94 18.42
C HIS A 101 37.71 -6.83 19.36
N GLN A 102 36.48 -6.87 19.90
CA GLN A 102 36.17 -6.06 21.07
C GLN A 102 36.76 -6.73 22.31
N ARG A 103 38.07 -6.54 22.49
CA ARG A 103 38.72 -6.77 23.79
C ARG A 103 37.91 -6.02 24.84
N ALA A 104 37.33 -6.76 25.78
CA ALA A 104 36.71 -6.17 26.96
C ALA A 104 37.72 -5.21 27.60
N PRO A 105 37.32 -3.98 27.99
CA PRO A 105 38.17 -3.17 28.85
C PRO A 105 38.44 -3.98 30.11
N SER A 106 39.71 -4.30 30.34
CA SER A 106 40.17 -4.99 31.54
C SER A 106 40.02 -4.05 32.74
N SER A 107 38.86 -4.11 33.40
CA SER A 107 38.71 -3.62 34.76
C SER A 107 37.54 -4.36 35.40
N ALA A 108 37.87 -5.16 36.41
CA ALA A 108 36.93 -5.83 37.27
C ALA A 108 35.99 -4.81 37.93
N GLY A 109 34.68 -5.02 37.81
CA GLY A 109 33.70 -4.17 38.46
C GLY A 109 32.26 -4.46 38.06
N ASP A 110 31.67 -5.45 38.74
CA ASP A 110 30.27 -5.46 39.17
C ASP A 110 29.17 -5.37 38.09
N TYR A 111 28.78 -6.52 37.53
CA TYR A 111 27.48 -6.68 36.86
C TYR A 111 26.59 -7.58 37.71
N ARG A 112 25.70 -6.96 38.51
CA ARG A 112 24.55 -7.62 39.10
C ARG A 112 23.70 -8.24 37.99
N VAL A 113 23.60 -9.58 37.98
CA VAL A 113 22.67 -10.30 37.11
C VAL A 113 21.24 -10.02 37.60
N LEU A 114 20.51 -9.14 36.90
CA LEU A 114 19.06 -9.12 36.98
C LEU A 114 18.55 -10.42 36.35
N ARG A 115 18.25 -11.42 37.19
CA ARG A 115 17.62 -12.66 36.75
C ARG A 115 16.25 -12.32 36.15
N ALA A 116 16.05 -12.66 34.88
CA ALA A 116 14.71 -12.76 34.33
C ALA A 116 13.92 -13.84 35.11
N PRO A 117 12.64 -13.62 35.44
CA PRO A 117 11.81 -14.64 36.05
C PRO A 117 11.64 -15.82 35.09
N ARG A 118 11.85 -17.04 35.61
CA ARG A 118 11.64 -18.29 34.85
C ARG A 118 10.17 -18.39 34.42
N PRO A 119 9.87 -18.85 33.19
CA PRO A 119 8.51 -19.25 32.85
C PRO A 119 8.10 -20.42 33.74
N LYS A 120 6.98 -20.26 34.46
CA LYS A 120 6.36 -21.35 35.22
C LYS A 120 5.86 -22.39 34.22
N LEU A 121 6.58 -23.51 34.09
CA LEU A 121 5.96 -24.77 33.68
C LEU A 121 4.99 -25.18 34.80
N CYS A 122 3.68 -25.11 34.55
CA CYS A 122 2.72 -25.83 35.36
C CYS A 122 2.71 -27.29 34.88
N ALA A 123 3.34 -28.17 35.65
CA ALA A 123 3.21 -29.61 35.50
C ALA A 123 1.92 -30.10 36.18
N HIS A 124 1.36 -31.12 35.52
CA HIS A 124 0.30 -32.08 35.86
C HIS A 124 -0.35 -32.11 37.25
N GLY A 125 -1.66 -32.39 37.21
CA GLY A 125 -2.45 -32.95 38.30
C GLY A 125 -3.74 -33.57 37.76
N ASP A 126 -3.64 -34.85 37.37
CA ASP A 126 -4.60 -35.95 37.53
C ASP A 126 -6.13 -35.70 37.53
N GLY A 127 -6.81 -36.46 36.67
CA GLY A 127 -8.02 -37.19 37.05
C GLY A 127 -9.37 -36.53 36.72
N ALA A 128 -10.02 -37.01 35.67
CA ALA A 128 -11.31 -37.72 35.79
C ALA A 128 -11.88 -37.98 34.38
N ASP A 129 -12.08 -39.26 34.08
CA ASP A 129 -13.08 -39.74 33.14
C ASP A 129 -14.37 -38.94 33.27
N HIS A 130 -15.00 -38.56 32.15
CA HIS A 130 -16.44 -38.66 31.99
C HIS A 130 -16.79 -38.52 30.50
N ASP A 131 -16.94 -39.70 29.90
CA ASP A 131 -17.82 -40.06 28.81
C ASP A 131 -19.02 -39.08 28.63
N TYR A 132 -19.11 -38.45 27.46
CA TYR A 132 -20.35 -37.82 27.00
C TYR A 132 -20.81 -38.53 25.72
N SER A 133 -21.35 -39.72 25.93
CA SER A 133 -22.22 -40.39 24.96
C SER A 133 -23.56 -39.66 24.83
N HIS A 134 -24.14 -39.83 23.64
CA HIS A 134 -25.45 -39.38 23.20
C HIS A 134 -26.57 -39.48 24.26
N GLN A 135 -27.46 -38.49 24.31
CA GLN A 135 -28.90 -38.77 24.36
C GLN A 135 -29.78 -37.60 23.91
N SER A 136 -30.66 -37.96 22.96
CA SER A 136 -31.84 -37.26 22.46
C SER A 136 -32.79 -36.81 23.56
N LYS A 137 -33.37 -35.60 23.43
CA LYS A 137 -34.75 -35.33 23.85
C LYS A 137 -35.50 -34.46 22.83
N HIS A 138 -36.58 -35.05 22.32
CA HIS A 138 -37.69 -34.49 21.59
C HIS A 138 -38.34 -33.24 22.23
N LYS A 139 -38.82 -32.32 21.37
CA LYS A 139 -40.14 -31.64 21.40
C LYS A 139 -40.29 -30.91 20.04
N SER A 140 -40.96 -31.45 19.03
CA SER A 140 -42.42 -31.54 18.83
C SER A 140 -43.17 -30.22 19.07
N GLY A 141 -43.67 -29.63 17.98
CA GLY A 141 -44.49 -28.41 17.91
C GLY A 141 -44.83 -28.05 16.45
N ASP A 142 -45.78 -28.80 15.88
CA ASP A 142 -46.35 -28.82 14.52
C ASP A 142 -46.85 -27.44 13.98
N PRO A 143 -46.76 -27.16 12.67
CA PRO A 143 -47.34 -25.98 12.01
C PRO A 143 -48.70 -26.29 11.35
N ARG A 144 -49.74 -25.45 11.50
CA ARG A 144 -50.95 -25.54 10.65
C ARG A 144 -51.68 -24.21 10.39
N HIS A 145 -51.85 -23.97 9.08
CA HIS A 145 -53.06 -23.55 8.36
C HIS A 145 -53.75 -22.21 8.71
N HIS A 146 -53.77 -21.28 7.76
CA HIS A 146 -54.78 -21.23 6.70
C HIS A 146 -54.34 -20.37 5.52
#